data_AF-A0A7V3Y350-F1
#
_entry.id   AF-A0A7V3Y350-F1
#
_cell.length_a   1.000
_cell.length_b   1.000
_cell.length_c   1.000
_cell.angle_alpha   90.00
_cell.angle_beta   90.00
_cell.angle_gamma   90.00
#
_symmetry.space_group_name_H-M   'P 1'
#
loop_
_entity.id
_entity.type
_entity.pdbx_description
1 polymer ?
#
loop_
_entity_poly.entity_id
_entity_poly.type
_entity_poly.pdbx_seq_one_letter_code
_entity_poly.pdbx_strand_id
1 'polypeptide(L)'
;MKGYIKAAYIFSLLPQSVKSLCLTTLNTQQQTKLNKGLHEISSLSIQQEIDILKEAIGVINTIQIHRRHILDISIIISCIIFGIIVFVSIILSDGWHAIQTIYYILQYGGLHAVVLPFIVMYAVKLLAKPLYQLVKPLHAILDTIMAIVAATAIVIVFSFIFPQDSLPVTSQSIIALLFAITAVPLSEELFFRGIIFLHGGSQYGYTASWFFASFIFATIHLPNKPLEFAAYFIVSTILCGVAYRFSLFSSIIAHALSNGILFLL
;
A
#
# COMPACT_ATOMS: atom_id res chain seq x y z
N MET A 1 -0.33 -0.22 43.28
CA MET A 1 -1.78 -0.28 42.95
C MET A 1 -2.09 -1.59 42.24
N LYS A 2 -3.21 -2.25 42.55
CA LYS A 2 -3.56 -3.57 42.00
C LYS A 2 -3.89 -3.46 40.50
N GLY A 3 -3.40 -4.40 39.69
CA GLY A 3 -3.51 -4.33 38.23
C GLY A 3 -4.95 -4.29 37.69
N TYR A 4 -5.91 -4.93 38.37
CA TYR A 4 -7.32 -4.92 37.94
C TYR A 4 -8.00 -3.55 38.13
N ILE A 5 -7.54 -2.74 39.08
CA ILE A 5 -8.03 -1.36 39.29
C ILE A 5 -7.54 -0.46 38.14
N LYS A 6 -6.25 -0.61 37.77
CA LYS A 6 -5.67 0.11 36.61
C LYS A 6 -6.43 -0.22 35.33
N ALA A 7 -6.68 -1.51 35.08
CA ALA A 7 -7.41 -1.96 33.90
C ALA A 7 -8.86 -1.43 33.87
N ALA A 8 -9.54 -1.42 35.02
CA ALA A 8 -10.89 -0.87 35.15
C ALA A 8 -10.95 0.64 34.91
N TYR A 9 -9.97 1.39 35.41
CA TYR A 9 -9.86 2.82 35.17
C TYR A 9 -9.62 3.13 33.68
N ILE A 10 -8.68 2.42 33.02
CA ILE A 10 -8.48 2.58 31.57
C ILE A 10 -9.77 2.23 30.81
N PHE A 11 -10.41 1.11 31.17
CA PHE A 11 -11.65 0.65 30.52
C PHE A 11 -12.80 1.66 30.68
N SER A 12 -12.90 2.37 31.82
CA SER A 12 -13.98 3.35 32.04
C SER A 12 -13.87 4.54 31.07
N LEU A 13 -12.67 4.91 30.66
CA LEU A 13 -12.36 6.02 29.74
C LEU A 13 -12.54 5.67 28.25
N LEU A 14 -12.67 4.40 27.90
CA LEU A 14 -12.78 3.98 26.49
C LEU A 14 -14.14 4.37 25.87
N PRO A 15 -14.21 4.58 24.54
CA PRO A 15 -15.48 4.69 23.84
C PRO A 15 -16.28 3.37 23.92
N GLN A 16 -17.62 3.47 23.88
CA GLN A 16 -18.51 2.31 24.04
C GLN A 16 -18.21 1.18 23.04
N SER A 17 -17.89 1.51 21.79
CA SER A 17 -17.53 0.53 20.76
C SER A 17 -16.30 -0.29 21.12
N VAL A 18 -15.30 0.32 21.75
CA VAL A 18 -14.07 -0.35 22.20
C VAL A 18 -14.33 -1.17 23.44
N LYS A 19 -15.15 -0.67 24.38
CA LYS A 19 -15.54 -1.43 25.58
C LYS A 19 -16.20 -2.77 25.22
N SER A 20 -17.14 -2.76 24.28
CA SER A 20 -17.81 -3.97 23.80
C SER A 20 -16.81 -4.99 23.24
N LEU A 21 -15.84 -4.54 22.45
CA LEU A 21 -14.78 -5.39 21.91
C LEU A 21 -13.86 -5.95 22.99
N CYS A 22 -13.47 -5.13 23.97
CA CYS A 22 -12.67 -5.60 25.09
C CYS A 22 -13.39 -6.73 25.85
N LEU A 23 -14.68 -6.57 26.12
CA LEU A 23 -15.46 -7.57 26.85
C LEU A 23 -15.57 -8.91 26.09
N THR A 24 -15.68 -8.90 24.75
CA THR A 24 -15.70 -10.14 23.96
C THR A 24 -14.34 -10.85 23.94
N THR A 25 -13.26 -10.15 24.24
CA THR A 25 -11.89 -10.70 24.24
C THR A 25 -11.48 -11.25 25.61
N LEU A 26 -12.14 -10.81 26.69
CA LEU A 26 -11.83 -11.21 28.05
C LEU A 26 -12.58 -12.49 28.45
N ASN A 27 -11.89 -13.41 29.11
CA ASN A 27 -12.53 -14.58 29.71
C ASN A 27 -13.32 -14.23 30.99
N THR A 28 -14.17 -15.15 31.46
CA THR A 28 -15.05 -14.94 32.61
C THR A 28 -14.30 -14.45 33.86
N GLN A 29 -13.13 -15.03 34.16
CA GLN A 29 -12.33 -14.65 35.32
C GLN A 29 -11.77 -13.22 35.20
N GLN A 30 -11.36 -12.82 34.00
CA GLN A 30 -10.88 -11.46 33.72
C GLN A 30 -12.02 -10.44 33.80
N GLN A 31 -13.21 -10.78 33.31
CA GLN A 31 -14.40 -9.94 33.42
C GLN A 31 -14.80 -9.73 34.89
N THR A 32 -14.76 -10.77 35.73
CA THR A 32 -15.01 -10.64 37.18
C THR A 32 -14.01 -9.69 37.84
N LYS A 33 -12.72 -9.80 37.49
CA LYS A 33 -11.68 -8.89 38.00
C LYS A 33 -11.88 -7.45 37.53
N LEU A 34 -12.30 -7.26 36.28
CA LEU A 34 -12.61 -5.95 35.71
C LEU A 34 -13.79 -5.30 36.43
N ASN A 35 -14.90 -6.03 36.61
CA ASN A 35 -16.09 -5.56 37.32
C ASN A 35 -15.76 -5.19 38.78
N LYS A 36 -14.96 -6.02 39.47
CA LYS A 36 -14.45 -5.69 40.80
C LYS A 36 -13.65 -4.38 40.80
N GLY A 37 -12.77 -4.20 39.81
CA GLY A 37 -12.01 -2.96 39.66
C GLY A 37 -12.89 -1.74 39.44
N LEU A 38 -13.95 -1.85 38.64
CA LEU A 38 -14.89 -0.76 38.34
C LEU A 38 -15.64 -0.26 39.59
N HIS A 39 -15.85 -1.11 40.60
CA HIS A 39 -16.40 -0.66 41.88
C HIS A 39 -15.38 0.05 42.77
N GLU A 40 -14.08 -0.21 42.57
CA GLU A 40 -13.00 0.35 43.38
C GLU A 40 -12.44 1.67 42.79
N ILE A 41 -12.75 2.04 41.54
CA ILE A 41 -12.20 3.25 40.89
C ILE A 41 -12.66 4.57 41.53
N SER A 42 -13.84 4.61 42.17
CA SER A 42 -14.36 5.83 42.82
C SER A 42 -13.54 6.29 44.01
N SER A 43 -12.64 5.44 44.51
CA SER A 43 -11.74 5.71 45.62
C SER A 43 -10.34 6.20 45.20
N LEU A 44 -10.11 6.37 43.89
CA LEU A 44 -8.81 6.81 43.38
C LEU A 44 -8.57 8.30 43.65
N SER A 45 -7.34 8.63 44.03
CA SER A 45 -6.90 10.04 44.05
C SER A 45 -6.46 10.49 42.67
N ILE A 46 -6.51 11.80 42.41
CA ILE A 46 -6.06 12.41 41.15
C ILE A 46 -4.63 11.98 40.79
N GLN A 47 -3.73 11.88 41.78
CA GLN A 47 -2.36 11.45 41.54
C GLN A 47 -2.29 9.98 41.07
N GLN A 48 -3.11 9.10 41.66
CA GLN A 48 -3.18 7.71 41.25
C GLN A 48 -3.74 7.57 39.83
N GLU A 49 -4.72 8.38 39.46
CA GLU A 49 -5.26 8.44 38.09
C GLU A 49 -4.18 8.82 37.07
N ILE A 50 -3.40 9.87 37.36
CA ILE A 50 -2.30 10.33 36.50
C ILE A 50 -1.25 9.22 36.32
N ASP A 51 -0.88 8.53 37.40
CA ASP A 51 0.12 7.47 37.35
C ASP A 51 -0.35 6.28 36.49
N ILE A 52 -1.64 5.92 36.58
CA ILE A 52 -2.26 4.88 35.73
C ILE A 52 -2.18 5.28 34.25
N LEU A 53 -2.51 6.52 33.92
CA LEU A 53 -2.49 7.01 32.54
C LEU A 53 -1.08 7.03 31.96
N LYS A 54 -0.09 7.48 32.72
CA LYS A 54 1.33 7.47 32.28
C LYS A 54 1.81 6.06 31.97
N GLU A 55 1.48 5.10 32.83
CA GLU A 55 1.83 3.70 32.61
C GLU A 55 1.13 3.12 31.37
N ALA A 56 -0.17 3.43 31.20
CA ALA A 56 -0.93 3.01 30.02
C ALA A 56 -0.34 3.54 28.72
N ILE A 57 0.02 4.82 28.69
CA ILE A 57 0.68 5.46 27.53
C ILE A 57 2.04 4.80 27.26
N GLY A 58 2.83 4.51 28.29
CA GLY A 58 4.11 3.82 28.15
C GLY A 58 3.97 2.42 27.52
N VAL A 59 2.97 1.64 27.95
CA VAL A 59 2.67 0.32 27.38
C VAL A 59 2.20 0.44 25.94
N ILE A 60 1.30 1.38 25.63
CA ILE A 60 0.82 1.61 24.26
C ILE A 60 1.98 1.98 23.33
N ASN A 61 2.87 2.88 23.76
CA ASN A 61 4.04 3.27 23.00
C ASN A 61 4.98 2.10 22.76
N THR A 62 5.20 1.26 23.77
CA THR A 62 6.05 0.06 23.64
C THR A 62 5.47 -0.93 22.64
N ILE A 63 4.14 -1.17 22.69
CA ILE A 63 3.45 -2.04 21.73
C ILE A 63 3.53 -1.46 20.31
N GLN A 64 3.38 -0.15 20.15
CA GLN A 64 3.51 0.52 18.86
C GLN A 64 4.93 0.39 18.28
N ILE A 65 5.96 0.58 19.10
CA ILE A 65 7.36 0.42 18.70
C ILE A 65 7.62 -1.03 18.28
N HIS A 66 7.17 -2.00 19.07
CA HIS A 66 7.37 -3.42 18.76
C HIS A 66 6.65 -3.82 17.45
N ARG A 67 5.43 -3.33 17.24
CA ARG A 67 4.68 -3.57 16.00
C ARG A 67 5.38 -2.95 14.78
N ARG A 68 5.97 -1.76 14.93
CA ARG A 68 6.77 -1.10 13.89
C ARG A 68 8.01 -1.93 13.54
N HIS A 69 8.73 -2.40 14.56
CA HIS A 69 9.91 -3.25 14.38
C HIS A 69 9.60 -4.59 13.67
N ILE A 70 8.45 -5.21 13.95
CA ILE A 70 8.01 -6.43 13.24
C ILE A 70 7.73 -6.13 11.77
N LEU A 71 7.09 -4.99 11.46
CA LEU A 71 6.85 -4.58 10.08
C LEU A 71 8.16 -4.29 9.33
N ASP A 72 9.11 -3.59 9.96
CA ASP A 72 10.43 -3.30 9.40
C ASP A 72 11.18 -4.59 9.05
N ILE A 73 11.22 -5.55 9.99
CA ILE A 73 11.81 -6.88 9.76
C ILE A 73 11.11 -7.60 8.60
N SER A 74 9.77 -7.54 8.54
CA SER A 74 9.00 -8.23 7.50
C SER A 74 9.29 -7.67 6.10
N ILE A 75 9.45 -6.34 5.99
CA ILE A 75 9.82 -5.66 4.75
C ILE A 75 11.24 -6.07 4.34
N ILE A 76 12.20 -6.02 5.27
CA ILE A 76 13.60 -6.38 5.02
C ILE A 76 13.71 -7.84 4.54
N ILE A 77 13.05 -8.78 5.24
CA ILE A 77 13.02 -10.19 4.85
C ILE A 77 12.39 -10.36 3.46
N SER A 78 11.31 -9.65 3.16
CA SER A 78 10.65 -9.73 1.86
C SER A 78 11.54 -9.24 0.72
N CYS A 79 12.27 -8.14 0.93
CA CYS A 79 13.25 -7.63 -0.05
C CYS A 79 14.40 -8.62 -0.27
N ILE A 80 14.89 -9.27 0.79
CA ILE A 80 15.95 -10.28 0.70
C ILE A 80 15.47 -11.51 -0.08
N ILE A 81 14.29 -12.04 0.25
CA ILE A 81 13.70 -13.20 -0.46
C ILE A 81 13.48 -12.86 -1.93
N PHE A 82 12.94 -11.67 -2.23
CA PHE A 82 12.74 -11.23 -3.60
C PHE A 82 14.05 -11.12 -4.38
N GLY A 83 15.08 -10.52 -3.77
CA GLY A 83 16.43 -10.45 -4.36
C GLY A 83 17.02 -11.83 -4.66
N ILE A 84 16.82 -12.81 -3.77
CA ILE A 84 17.25 -14.19 -3.97
C ILE A 84 16.49 -14.83 -5.14
N ILE A 85 15.16 -14.67 -5.21
CA ILE A 85 14.35 -15.23 -6.30
C ILE A 85 14.82 -14.68 -7.64
N VAL A 86 15.00 -13.36 -7.77
CA VAL A 86 15.48 -12.73 -9.00
C VAL A 86 16.86 -13.24 -9.38
N PHE A 87 17.79 -13.32 -8.43
CA PHE A 87 19.14 -13.82 -8.66
C PHE A 87 19.16 -15.28 -9.11
N VAL A 88 18.35 -16.14 -8.47
CA VAL A 88 18.21 -17.56 -8.82
C VAL A 88 17.55 -17.73 -10.20
N SER A 89 16.53 -16.91 -10.52
CA SER A 89 15.89 -16.93 -11.84
C SER A 89 16.86 -16.55 -12.98
N ILE A 90 17.77 -15.61 -12.74
CA ILE A 90 18.82 -15.22 -13.69
C ILE A 90 19.82 -16.36 -13.90
N ILE A 91 20.18 -17.08 -12.84
CA ILE A 91 21.16 -18.18 -12.89
C ILE A 91 20.58 -19.45 -13.53
N LEU A 92 19.30 -19.74 -13.27
CA LEU A 92 18.67 -21.00 -13.70
C LEU A 92 18.03 -20.95 -15.09
N SER A 93 17.96 -19.80 -15.75
CA SER A 93 17.36 -19.71 -17.08
C SER A 93 18.34 -20.09 -18.19
N ASP A 94 18.57 -21.40 -18.36
CA ASP A 94 19.14 -21.95 -19.60
C ASP A 94 18.01 -22.26 -20.59
N GLY A 95 17.64 -21.27 -21.41
CA GLY A 95 16.73 -21.46 -22.55
C GLY A 95 15.99 -20.22 -23.03
N TRP A 96 16.28 -19.79 -24.27
CA TRP A 96 15.71 -18.59 -24.91
C TRP A 96 14.17 -18.57 -25.05
N HIS A 97 13.48 -19.72 -25.05
CA HIS A 97 12.03 -19.76 -25.31
C HIS A 97 11.15 -19.66 -24.06
N ALA A 98 11.56 -20.22 -22.92
CA ALA A 98 10.88 -19.99 -21.65
C ALA A 98 11.10 -18.55 -21.16
N ILE A 99 12.30 -18.01 -21.41
CA ILE A 99 12.63 -16.60 -21.19
C ILE A 99 11.71 -15.72 -22.04
N GLN A 100 11.42 -16.03 -23.31
CA GLN A 100 10.50 -15.21 -24.12
C GLN A 100 9.06 -15.21 -23.60
N THR A 101 8.47 -16.35 -23.22
CA THR A 101 7.10 -16.36 -22.68
C THR A 101 7.02 -15.69 -21.31
N ILE A 102 8.02 -15.91 -20.46
CA ILE A 102 8.15 -15.22 -19.17
C ILE A 102 8.43 -13.73 -19.40
N TYR A 103 9.19 -13.34 -20.42
CA TYR A 103 9.46 -11.97 -20.82
C TYR A 103 8.19 -11.28 -21.34
N TYR A 104 7.41 -11.91 -22.22
CA TYR A 104 6.10 -11.37 -22.66
C TYR A 104 5.11 -11.26 -21.51
N ILE A 105 5.07 -12.24 -20.61
CA ILE A 105 4.25 -12.18 -19.41
C ILE A 105 4.74 -11.03 -18.53
N LEU A 106 6.03 -10.95 -18.18
CA LEU A 106 6.60 -9.92 -17.31
C LEU A 106 6.52 -8.50 -17.91
N GLN A 107 6.72 -8.34 -19.21
CA GLN A 107 6.76 -7.07 -19.93
C GLN A 107 5.37 -6.50 -20.22
N TYR A 108 4.33 -7.34 -20.33
CA TYR A 108 2.96 -6.90 -20.65
C TYR A 108 1.92 -7.15 -19.53
N GLY A 109 2.35 -7.44 -18.30
CA GLY A 109 1.43 -7.46 -17.12
C GLY A 109 1.65 -8.55 -16.07
N GLY A 110 2.79 -9.25 -16.06
CA GLY A 110 2.90 -10.57 -15.43
C GLY A 110 3.70 -10.66 -14.15
N LEU A 111 4.63 -9.72 -13.87
CA LEU A 111 5.18 -9.65 -12.51
C LEU A 111 4.06 -9.29 -11.52
N HIS A 112 3.08 -8.52 -11.98
CA HIS A 112 1.84 -8.17 -11.27
C HIS A 112 1.07 -9.41 -10.81
N ALA A 113 1.04 -10.49 -11.59
CA ALA A 113 0.36 -11.74 -11.22
C ALA A 113 1.07 -12.51 -10.09
N VAL A 114 2.38 -12.32 -9.91
CA VAL A 114 3.15 -12.91 -8.79
C VAL A 114 3.03 -12.06 -7.53
N VAL A 115 2.93 -10.74 -7.66
CA VAL A 115 2.65 -9.85 -6.53
C VAL A 115 1.15 -9.89 -6.16
N LEU A 116 0.24 -10.24 -7.08
CA LEU A 116 -1.22 -10.23 -6.89
C LEU A 116 -1.68 -11.01 -5.65
N PRO A 117 -1.20 -12.23 -5.33
CA PRO A 117 -1.58 -12.93 -4.10
C PRO A 117 -1.13 -12.19 -2.84
N PHE A 118 0.04 -11.56 -2.86
CA PHE A 118 0.56 -10.77 -1.73
C PHE A 118 -0.16 -9.42 -1.61
N ILE A 119 -0.48 -8.78 -2.74
CA ILE A 119 -1.35 -7.61 -2.83
C ILE A 119 -2.71 -7.96 -2.27
N VAL A 120 -3.35 -9.05 -2.70
CA VAL A 120 -4.66 -9.50 -2.22
C VAL A 120 -4.59 -9.84 -0.73
N MET A 121 -3.55 -10.52 -0.24
CA MET A 121 -3.43 -10.87 1.17
C MET A 121 -3.20 -9.66 2.09
N TYR A 122 -2.35 -8.71 1.67
CA TYR A 122 -2.08 -7.49 2.43
C TYR A 122 -3.22 -6.46 2.27
N ALA A 123 -3.81 -6.37 1.07
CA ALA A 123 -5.01 -5.59 0.80
C ALA A 123 -6.18 -6.15 1.60
N VAL A 124 -6.45 -7.45 1.68
CA VAL A 124 -7.53 -8.02 2.52
C VAL A 124 -7.39 -7.60 3.99
N LYS A 125 -6.16 -7.47 4.50
CA LYS A 125 -5.88 -6.96 5.85
C LYS A 125 -6.08 -5.45 6.00
N LEU A 126 -5.86 -4.66 4.94
CA LEU A 126 -6.15 -3.21 4.88
C LEU A 126 -7.60 -2.89 4.48
N LEU A 127 -8.28 -3.81 3.78
CA LEU A 127 -9.64 -3.77 3.20
C LEU A 127 -10.72 -4.20 4.19
N ALA A 128 -10.48 -4.09 5.49
CA ALA A 128 -11.60 -3.98 6.43
C ALA A 128 -12.50 -2.77 6.10
N LYS A 129 -11.95 -1.79 5.35
CA LYS A 129 -12.71 -0.71 4.71
C LYS A 129 -13.09 -1.08 3.27
N PRO A 130 -14.33 -0.81 2.82
CA PRO A 130 -14.76 -1.02 1.44
C PRO A 130 -13.80 -0.36 0.44
N LEU A 131 -13.53 -1.02 -0.69
CA LEU A 131 -12.64 -0.52 -1.75
C LEU A 131 -12.99 0.93 -2.14
N TYR A 132 -14.29 1.23 -2.30
CA TYR A 132 -14.82 2.59 -2.56
C TYR A 132 -14.31 3.66 -1.59
N GLN A 133 -14.07 3.33 -0.31
CA GLN A 133 -13.57 4.29 0.67
C GLN A 133 -12.07 4.60 0.47
N LEU A 134 -11.31 3.66 -0.09
CA LEU A 134 -9.88 3.87 -0.40
C LEU A 134 -9.69 4.69 -1.66
N VAL A 135 -10.60 4.56 -2.62
CA VAL A 135 -10.58 5.26 -3.92
C VAL A 135 -11.47 6.50 -3.96
N LYS A 136 -11.96 6.97 -2.81
CA LYS A 136 -12.82 8.15 -2.79
C LYS A 136 -12.00 9.39 -3.15
N PRO A 137 -12.43 10.20 -4.14
CA PRO A 137 -11.77 11.48 -4.42
C PRO A 137 -11.89 12.42 -3.21
N LEU A 138 -10.88 13.25 -3.00
CA LEU A 138 -10.96 14.34 -2.00
C LEU A 138 -11.80 15.48 -2.56
N HIS A 139 -11.51 15.89 -3.79
CA HIS A 139 -12.21 16.96 -4.51
C HIS A 139 -12.45 16.54 -5.96
N ALA A 140 -13.59 15.92 -6.25
CA ALA A 140 -13.84 15.23 -7.53
C ALA A 140 -13.41 16.00 -8.80
N ILE A 141 -13.71 17.30 -8.88
CA ILE A 141 -13.35 18.14 -10.05
C ILE A 141 -11.83 18.36 -10.12
N LEU A 142 -11.23 18.82 -9.02
CA LEU A 142 -9.79 19.08 -8.96
C LEU A 142 -8.98 17.79 -9.17
N ASP A 143 -9.40 16.71 -8.52
CA ASP A 143 -8.78 15.39 -8.62
C ASP A 143 -8.78 14.89 -10.07
N THR A 144 -9.86 15.14 -10.82
CA THR A 144 -9.98 14.76 -12.24
C THR A 144 -9.09 15.65 -13.13
N ILE A 145 -9.10 16.97 -12.90
CA ILE A 145 -8.24 17.90 -13.65
C ILE A 145 -6.77 17.52 -13.48
N MET A 146 -6.36 17.27 -12.23
CA MET A 146 -4.98 16.91 -11.93
C MET A 146 -4.60 15.52 -12.44
N ALA A 147 -5.55 14.59 -12.51
CA ALA A 147 -5.34 13.31 -13.17
C ALA A 147 -5.07 13.48 -14.67
N ILE A 148 -5.81 14.36 -15.36
CA ILE A 148 -5.59 14.67 -16.78
C ILE A 148 -4.21 15.30 -16.99
N VAL A 149 -3.85 16.31 -16.18
CA VAL A 149 -2.53 16.97 -16.26
C VAL A 149 -1.40 15.97 -16.07
N ALA A 150 -1.51 15.08 -15.08
CA ALA A 150 -0.53 14.04 -14.83
C ALA A 150 -0.48 13.01 -15.96
N ALA A 151 -1.63 12.58 -16.49
CA ALA A 151 -1.70 11.67 -17.63
C ALA A 151 -0.99 12.25 -18.85
N THR A 152 -1.22 13.54 -19.16
CA THR A 152 -0.52 14.24 -20.24
C THR A 152 0.98 14.27 -20.02
N ALA A 153 1.45 14.58 -18.81
CA ALA A 153 2.87 14.57 -18.49
C ALA A 153 3.49 13.17 -18.67
N ILE A 154 2.80 12.12 -18.23
CA ILE A 154 3.23 10.72 -18.41
C ILE A 154 3.34 10.37 -19.90
N VAL A 155 2.30 10.69 -20.68
CA VAL A 155 2.29 10.44 -22.13
C VAL A 155 3.47 11.13 -22.79
N ILE A 156 3.75 12.40 -22.46
CA ILE A 156 4.91 13.12 -22.99
C ILE A 156 6.22 12.38 -22.67
N VAL A 157 6.43 12.00 -21.40
CA VAL A 157 7.65 11.29 -20.98
C VAL A 157 7.84 9.99 -21.77
N PHE A 158 6.77 9.21 -21.94
CA PHE A 158 6.84 7.93 -22.63
C PHE A 158 7.00 8.09 -24.15
N SER A 159 6.28 9.01 -24.79
CA SER A 159 6.39 9.23 -26.24
C SER A 159 7.77 9.70 -26.69
N PHE A 160 8.58 10.29 -25.80
CA PHE A 160 9.97 10.65 -26.09
C PHE A 160 10.95 9.47 -25.97
N ILE A 161 10.61 8.43 -25.21
CA ILE A 161 11.55 7.37 -24.81
C ILE A 161 11.23 6.04 -25.48
N PHE A 162 9.95 5.73 -25.65
CA PHE A 162 9.48 4.49 -26.25
C PHE A 162 9.10 4.72 -27.71
N PRO A 163 9.65 3.94 -28.66
CA PRO A 163 9.22 4.00 -30.05
C PRO A 163 7.76 3.56 -30.18
N GLN A 164 7.01 4.26 -31.04
CA GLN A 164 5.62 3.91 -31.34
C GLN A 164 5.59 2.84 -32.43
N ASP A 165 5.33 1.61 -32.01
CA ASP A 165 5.07 0.50 -32.92
C ASP A 165 3.55 0.31 -33.05
N SER A 166 3.03 0.38 -34.27
CA SER A 166 1.61 0.17 -34.51
C SER A 166 1.27 -1.32 -34.36
N LEU A 167 0.49 -1.64 -33.33
CA LEU A 167 -0.03 -2.99 -33.14
C LEU A 167 -1.30 -3.19 -33.98
N PRO A 168 -1.45 -4.32 -34.67
CA PRO A 168 -2.69 -4.62 -35.39
C PRO A 168 -3.86 -4.74 -34.42
N VAL A 169 -4.99 -4.11 -34.78
CA VAL A 169 -6.23 -4.18 -33.99
C VAL A 169 -6.81 -5.59 -34.09
N THR A 170 -6.77 -6.32 -32.98
CA THR A 170 -7.28 -7.70 -32.85
C THR A 170 -8.20 -7.78 -31.63
N SER A 171 -8.98 -8.85 -31.51
CA SER A 171 -9.77 -9.10 -30.29
C SER A 171 -8.88 -9.18 -29.04
N GLN A 172 -7.67 -9.72 -29.18
CA GLN A 172 -6.67 -9.79 -28.12
C GLN A 172 -6.15 -8.40 -27.73
N SER A 173 -5.89 -7.52 -28.70
CA SER A 173 -5.45 -6.16 -28.39
C SER A 173 -6.54 -5.33 -27.70
N ILE A 174 -7.81 -5.54 -28.03
CA ILE A 174 -8.94 -4.90 -27.33
C ILE A 174 -9.04 -5.38 -25.88
N ILE A 175 -8.91 -6.69 -25.64
CA ILE A 175 -8.89 -7.24 -24.28
C ILE A 175 -7.69 -6.69 -23.49
N ALA A 176 -6.51 -6.65 -24.10
CA ALA A 176 -5.32 -6.08 -23.49
C ALA A 176 -5.52 -4.62 -23.10
N LEU A 177 -6.11 -3.79 -23.99
CA LEU A 177 -6.47 -2.41 -23.69
C LEU A 177 -7.39 -2.30 -22.48
N LEU A 178 -8.46 -3.10 -22.44
CA LEU A 178 -9.41 -3.07 -21.32
C LEU A 178 -8.71 -3.38 -20.00
N PHE A 179 -7.82 -4.37 -19.95
CA PHE A 179 -7.03 -4.65 -18.75
C PHE A 179 -6.06 -3.51 -18.43
N ALA A 180 -5.37 -2.97 -19.43
CA ALA A 180 -4.38 -1.90 -19.30
C ALA A 180 -4.97 -0.57 -18.80
N ILE A 181 -6.27 -0.31 -19.00
CA ILE A 181 -6.94 0.90 -18.50
C ILE A 181 -7.82 0.65 -17.25
N THR A 182 -8.02 -0.60 -16.83
CA THR A 182 -8.86 -0.92 -15.67
C THR A 182 -8.10 -1.66 -14.58
N ALA A 183 -7.98 -2.99 -14.69
CA ALA A 183 -7.46 -3.87 -13.66
C ALA A 183 -6.00 -3.57 -13.34
N VAL A 184 -5.19 -3.30 -14.37
CA VAL A 184 -3.76 -3.04 -14.24
C VAL A 184 -3.51 -1.75 -13.43
N PRO A 185 -3.97 -0.55 -13.85
CA PRO A 185 -3.82 0.67 -13.07
C PRO A 185 -4.39 0.55 -11.66
N LEU A 186 -5.58 -0.03 -11.50
CA LEU A 186 -6.17 -0.19 -10.17
C LEU A 186 -5.27 -1.01 -9.25
N SER A 187 -4.78 -2.15 -9.72
CA SER A 187 -3.92 -3.04 -8.92
C SER A 187 -2.58 -2.39 -8.57
N GLU A 188 -1.96 -1.73 -9.55
CA GLU A 188 -0.66 -1.08 -9.39
C GLU A 188 -0.75 0.12 -8.45
N GLU A 189 -1.76 0.97 -8.61
CA GLU A 189 -1.94 2.13 -7.73
C GLU A 189 -2.23 1.71 -6.29
N LEU A 190 -3.11 0.73 -6.08
CA LEU A 190 -3.42 0.24 -4.74
C LEU A 190 -2.15 -0.28 -4.03
N PHE A 191 -1.26 -0.93 -4.77
CA PHE A 191 -0.02 -1.45 -4.21
C PHE A 191 1.06 -0.39 -4.06
N PHE A 192 1.51 0.22 -5.16
CA PHE A 192 2.63 1.15 -5.15
C PHE A 192 2.28 2.45 -4.44
N ARG A 193 1.12 3.03 -4.77
CA ARG A 193 0.70 4.32 -4.20
C ARG A 193 -0.01 4.13 -2.87
N GLY A 194 -0.93 3.17 -2.76
CA GLY A 194 -1.64 2.89 -1.51
C GLY A 194 -0.75 2.30 -0.42
N ILE A 195 -0.12 1.15 -0.68
CA ILE A 195 0.61 0.38 0.35
C ILE A 195 2.04 0.91 0.52
N ILE A 196 2.85 0.92 -0.54
CA ILE A 196 4.28 1.25 -0.39
C ILE A 196 4.44 2.74 -0.07
N PHE A 197 3.77 3.61 -0.83
CA PHE A 197 3.99 5.05 -0.71
C PHE A 197 3.16 5.73 0.38
N LEU A 198 1.82 5.73 0.30
CA LEU A 198 0.97 6.48 1.24
C LEU A 198 0.99 5.86 2.63
N HIS A 199 0.78 4.54 2.72
CA HIS A 199 0.82 3.84 4.00
C HIS A 199 2.25 3.76 4.55
N GLY A 200 3.22 3.29 3.74
CA GLY A 200 4.64 3.28 4.14
C GLY A 200 5.14 4.66 4.55
N GLY A 201 4.81 5.70 3.78
CA GLY A 201 5.24 7.07 4.05
C GLY A 201 4.69 7.63 5.36
N SER A 202 3.45 7.26 5.72
CA SER A 202 2.85 7.64 7.01
C SER A 202 3.55 7.00 8.23
N GLN A 203 4.28 5.90 8.03
CA GLN A 203 4.95 5.17 9.11
C GLN A 203 6.47 5.42 9.15
N TYR A 204 7.08 5.57 7.98
CA TYR A 204 8.55 5.53 7.79
C TYR A 204 9.11 6.78 7.08
N GLY A 205 8.25 7.70 6.63
CA GLY A 205 8.62 8.93 5.96
C GLY A 205 8.38 8.91 4.45
N TYR A 206 7.73 9.94 3.94
CA TYR A 206 7.29 10.01 2.54
C TYR A 206 8.42 10.04 1.52
N THR A 207 9.59 10.61 1.85
CA THR A 207 10.72 10.67 0.90
C THR A 207 11.28 9.28 0.60
N ALA A 208 11.52 8.46 1.63
CA ALA A 208 12.02 7.09 1.44
C ALA A 208 10.98 6.22 0.74
N SER A 209 9.72 6.29 1.18
CA SER A 209 8.63 5.53 0.57
C SER A 209 8.35 5.93 -0.88
N TRP A 210 8.49 7.20 -1.25
CA TRP A 210 8.40 7.67 -2.63
C TRP A 210 9.50 7.04 -3.50
N PHE A 211 10.75 7.09 -3.02
CA PHE A 211 11.88 6.53 -3.73
C PHE A 211 11.69 5.02 -3.95
N PHE A 212 11.35 4.27 -2.90
CA PHE A 212 11.14 2.81 -3.02
C PHE A 212 9.94 2.46 -3.90
N ALA A 213 8.82 3.16 -3.79
CA ALA A 213 7.67 2.94 -4.66
C ALA A 213 8.06 3.14 -6.13
N SER A 214 8.80 4.20 -6.43
CA SER A 214 9.23 4.55 -7.79
C SER A 214 10.34 3.64 -8.33
N PHE A 215 11.28 3.25 -7.48
CA PHE A 215 12.37 2.34 -7.83
C PHE A 215 11.86 0.94 -8.12
N ILE A 216 11.00 0.39 -7.25
CA ILE A 216 10.42 -0.94 -7.46
C ILE A 216 9.54 -0.90 -8.70
N PHE A 217 8.66 0.11 -8.84
CA PHE A 217 7.85 0.29 -10.04
C PHE A 217 8.70 0.27 -11.32
N ALA A 218 9.79 1.04 -11.37
CA ALA A 218 10.67 1.05 -12.55
C ALA A 218 11.36 -0.30 -12.80
N THR A 219 11.79 -0.97 -11.73
CA THR A 219 12.49 -2.26 -11.84
C THR A 219 11.57 -3.37 -12.34
N ILE A 220 10.32 -3.42 -11.89
CA ILE A 220 9.39 -4.50 -12.25
C ILE A 220 8.94 -4.44 -13.72
N HIS A 221 9.13 -3.30 -14.37
CA HIS A 221 8.86 -3.13 -15.80
C HIS A 221 10.00 -3.65 -16.69
N LEU A 222 11.07 -4.19 -16.10
CA LEU A 222 12.21 -4.81 -16.80
C LEU A 222 12.74 -3.98 -17.98
N PRO A 223 13.14 -2.73 -17.74
CA PRO A 223 13.63 -1.85 -18.80
C PRO A 223 14.90 -2.42 -19.43
N ASN A 224 14.98 -2.37 -20.76
CA ASN A 224 16.14 -2.83 -21.52
C ASN A 224 17.24 -1.77 -21.59
N LYS A 225 16.87 -0.50 -21.39
CA LYS A 225 17.79 0.65 -21.44
C LYS A 225 17.68 1.49 -20.17
N PRO A 226 18.78 2.14 -19.72
CA PRO A 226 18.74 3.07 -18.59
C PRO A 226 17.72 4.19 -18.74
N LEU A 227 17.47 4.65 -19.97
CA LEU A 227 16.48 5.70 -20.24
C LEU A 227 15.04 5.22 -20.03
N GLU A 228 14.74 3.95 -20.35
CA GLU A 228 13.43 3.33 -20.08
C GLU A 228 13.21 3.20 -18.57
N PHE A 229 14.24 2.81 -17.81
CA PHE A 229 14.19 2.80 -16.34
C PHE A 229 13.87 4.20 -15.79
N ALA A 230 14.58 5.22 -16.28
CA ALA A 230 14.34 6.60 -15.87
C ALA A 230 12.91 7.06 -16.20
N ALA A 231 12.36 6.66 -17.36
CA ALA A 231 10.98 6.93 -17.74
C ALA A 231 10.00 6.35 -16.72
N TYR A 232 10.08 5.05 -16.43
CA TYR A 232 9.20 4.40 -15.47
C TYR A 232 9.33 5.00 -14.06
N PHE A 233 10.55 5.36 -13.65
CA PHE A 233 10.80 6.01 -12.36
C PHE A 233 10.14 7.40 -12.29
N ILE A 234 10.26 8.20 -13.34
CA ILE A 234 9.62 9.52 -13.45
C ILE A 234 8.10 9.38 -13.45
N VAL A 235 7.54 8.40 -14.19
CA VAL A 235 6.10 8.13 -14.21
C VAL A 235 5.59 7.77 -12.82
N SER A 236 6.25 6.83 -12.13
CA SER A 236 5.86 6.52 -10.75
C SER A 236 6.01 7.71 -9.81
N THR A 237 7.00 8.58 -10.06
CA THR A 237 7.18 9.82 -9.29
C THR A 237 6.00 10.77 -9.48
N ILE A 238 5.55 10.96 -10.72
CA ILE A 238 4.35 11.76 -11.03
C ILE A 238 3.13 11.19 -10.31
N LEU A 239 2.94 9.87 -10.39
CA LEU A 239 1.82 9.16 -9.75
C LEU A 239 1.86 9.27 -8.22
N CYS A 240 3.03 9.12 -7.59
CA CYS A 240 3.21 9.42 -6.17
C CYS A 240 2.87 10.88 -5.84
N GLY A 241 3.30 11.84 -6.66
CA GLY A 241 3.01 13.25 -6.48
C GLY A 241 1.51 13.55 -6.47
N VAL A 242 0.76 13.02 -7.45
CA VAL A 242 -0.70 13.21 -7.49
C VAL A 242 -1.42 12.46 -6.39
N ALA A 243 -0.99 11.24 -6.04
CA ALA A 243 -1.55 10.47 -4.93
C ALA A 243 -1.39 11.19 -3.59
N TYR A 244 -0.23 11.83 -3.37
CA TYR A 244 0.08 12.55 -2.14
C TYR A 244 -0.69 13.87 -2.02
N ARG A 245 -0.73 14.65 -3.12
CA ARG A 245 -1.25 16.01 -3.08
C ARG A 245 -2.77 16.09 -3.23
N PHE A 246 -3.35 15.12 -3.94
CA PHE A 246 -4.77 15.04 -4.25
C PHE A 246 -5.33 13.75 -3.66
N SER A 247 -5.40 12.66 -4.43
CA SER A 247 -5.95 11.41 -3.94
C SER A 247 -5.41 10.22 -4.70
N LEU A 248 -5.57 9.03 -4.09
CA LEU A 248 -5.32 7.77 -4.78
C LEU A 248 -6.20 7.61 -6.02
N PHE A 249 -7.42 8.18 -6.00
CA PHE A 249 -8.29 8.24 -7.16
C PHE A 249 -7.65 9.00 -8.32
N SER A 250 -7.09 10.20 -8.08
CA SER A 250 -6.38 10.95 -9.12
C SER A 250 -5.24 10.14 -9.74
N SER A 251 -4.50 9.40 -8.92
CA SER A 251 -3.42 8.54 -9.40
C SER A 251 -3.92 7.41 -10.31
N ILE A 252 -5.01 6.74 -9.92
CA ILE A 252 -5.65 5.67 -10.70
C ILE A 252 -6.13 6.19 -12.04
N ILE A 253 -6.82 7.33 -12.04
CA ILE A 253 -7.32 7.93 -13.27
C ILE A 253 -6.16 8.41 -14.16
N ALA A 254 -5.12 9.02 -13.58
CA ALA A 254 -3.95 9.47 -14.34
C ALA A 254 -3.24 8.29 -15.04
N HIS A 255 -3.07 7.18 -14.33
CA HIS A 255 -2.44 5.99 -14.86
C HIS A 255 -3.33 5.31 -15.91
N ALA A 256 -4.62 5.12 -15.64
CA ALA A 256 -5.56 4.56 -16.63
C ALA A 256 -5.64 5.40 -17.91
N LEU A 257 -5.72 6.72 -17.78
CA LEU A 257 -5.77 7.64 -18.92
C LEU A 257 -4.47 7.62 -19.73
N SER A 258 -3.31 7.64 -19.06
CA SER A 258 -2.03 7.59 -19.77
C SER A 258 -1.85 6.28 -20.52
N ASN A 259 -2.17 5.14 -19.92
CA ASN A 259 -2.15 3.84 -20.61
C ASN A 259 -3.10 3.85 -21.81
N GLY A 260 -4.32 4.38 -21.65
CA GLY A 260 -5.29 4.47 -22.73
C GLY A 260 -4.81 5.33 -23.89
N ILE A 261 -4.23 6.50 -23.61
CA ILE A 261 -3.68 7.40 -24.63
C ILE A 261 -2.49 6.73 -25.33
N LEU A 262 -1.54 6.18 -24.57
CA LEU A 262 -0.35 5.53 -25.13
C LEU A 262 -0.67 4.29 -25.96
N PHE A 263 -1.76 3.58 -25.65
CA PHE A 263 -2.21 2.44 -26.45
C PHE A 263 -2.85 2.87 -27.78
N LEU A 264 -3.47 4.07 -27.82
CA LEU A 264 -4.16 4.59 -28.99
C LEU A 264 -3.23 5.36 -29.95
N LEU A 265 -2.07 5.82 -29.47
CA LEU A 265 -1.03 6.47 -30.27
C LEU A 265 -0.13 5.42 -30.92
#